data_AF-A0A3D1RYL9-F1
#
_entry.id   AF-A0A3D1RYL9-F1
#
_cell.length_a   1.000
_cell.length_b   1.000
_cell.length_c   1.000
_cell.angle_alpha   90.00
_cell.angle_beta   90.00
_cell.angle_gamma   90.00
#
_symmetry.space_group_name_H-M   'P 1'
#
loop_
_entity.id
_entity.type
_entity.pdbx_description
1 polymer ?
#
loop_
_entity_poly.entity_id
_entity_poly.type
_entity_poly.pdbx_seq_one_letter_code
_entity_poly.pdbx_strand_id
1 'polypeptide(L)'
;MVLLHLNLIAFSDLFGDDNLAHLEAVCAAIRDVAVCIAKPLTVVLRNGDCGETTGTLYRSALASLSSQAGLDVFSDLEPAVAWLGRVRTFSGRRS
;
A
#
# COMPACT_ATOMS: atom_id res chain seq x y z
N MET A 1 -6.44 12.87 14.88
CA MET A 1 -5.67 12.43 13.70
C MET A 1 -6.45 11.33 13.01
N VAL A 2 -6.88 11.53 11.75
CA VAL A 2 -7.57 10.49 10.98
C VAL A 2 -6.52 9.71 10.21
N LEU A 3 -6.46 8.41 10.45
CA LEU A 3 -5.58 7.51 9.73
C LEU A 3 -6.40 6.81 8.64
N LEU A 4 -5.90 6.86 7.40
CA LEU A 4 -6.52 6.25 6.24
C LEU A 4 -5.84 4.92 5.95
N HIS A 5 -6.64 3.90 5.71
CA HIS A 5 -6.18 2.55 5.37
C HIS A 5 -6.75 2.16 4.02
N LEU A 6 -5.87 1.88 3.07
CA LEU A 6 -6.24 1.41 1.73
C LEU A 6 -5.90 -0.08 1.62
N ASN A 7 -6.90 -0.92 1.33
CA ASN A 7 -6.72 -2.36 1.17
C ASN A 7 -7.01 -2.74 -0.28
N LEU A 8 -5.98 -3.17 -1.00
CA LEU A 8 -6.05 -3.56 -2.39
C LEU A 8 -5.77 -5.05 -2.50
N ILE A 9 -6.56 -5.75 -3.30
CA ILE A 9 -6.42 -7.18 -3.53
C ILE A 9 -6.30 -7.42 -5.04
N ALA A 10 -5.23 -8.08 -5.43
CA ALA A 10 -5.03 -8.56 -6.79
C ALA A 10 -5.89 -9.80 -7.05
N PHE A 11 -6.72 -9.80 -8.09
CA PHE A 11 -7.55 -10.95 -8.47
C PHE A 11 -7.26 -11.48 -9.88
N SER A 12 -6.31 -10.89 -10.58
CA SER A 12 -5.97 -11.24 -11.95
C SER A 12 -4.47 -11.31 -12.11
N ASP A 13 -4.01 -12.29 -12.89
CA ASP A 13 -2.61 -12.33 -13.30
C ASP A 13 -2.25 -11.07 -14.08
N LEU A 14 -1.11 -10.48 -13.73
CA LEU A 14 -0.62 -9.26 -14.37
C LEU A 14 0.04 -9.52 -15.74
N PHE A 15 -0.27 -10.63 -16.39
CA PHE A 15 0.31 -10.97 -17.69
C PHE A 15 -0.34 -10.12 -18.80
N GLY A 16 0.46 -9.23 -19.39
CA GLY A 16 0.08 -8.30 -20.45
C GLY A 16 0.63 -6.90 -20.18
N ASP A 17 1.17 -6.22 -21.19
CA ASP A 17 1.76 -4.87 -21.06
C ASP A 17 0.78 -3.87 -20.40
N ASP A 18 -0.52 -4.03 -20.67
CA ASP A 18 -1.59 -3.20 -20.10
C ASP A 18 -1.73 -3.35 -18.57
N ASN A 19 -1.43 -4.53 -18.02
CA ASN A 19 -1.58 -4.80 -16.59
C ASN A 19 -0.45 -4.19 -15.76
N LEU A 20 0.76 -4.11 -16.32
CA LEU A 20 1.88 -3.42 -15.67
C LEU A 20 1.62 -1.90 -15.66
N ALA A 21 1.20 -1.34 -16.79
CA ALA A 21 0.81 0.06 -16.88
C ALA A 21 -0.34 0.39 -15.90
N HIS A 22 -1.29 -0.53 -15.73
CA HIS A 22 -2.36 -0.38 -14.75
C HIS A 22 -1.83 -0.35 -13.31
N LEU A 23 -0.91 -1.26 -12.95
CA LEU A 23 -0.29 -1.26 -11.62
C LEU A 23 0.48 0.03 -11.36
N GLU A 24 1.23 0.52 -12.34
CA GLU A 24 1.94 1.80 -12.26
C GLU A 24 0.98 2.98 -12.08
N ALA A 25 -0.13 3.01 -12.81
CA ALA A 25 -1.16 4.03 -12.68
C ALA A 25 -1.82 4.01 -11.29
N VAL A 26 -2.11 2.83 -10.75
CA VAL A 26 -2.62 2.67 -9.37
C VAL A 26 -1.60 3.20 -8.36
N CYS A 27 -0.32 2.85 -8.51
CA CYS A 27 0.74 3.36 -7.63
C CYS A 27 0.86 4.89 -7.72
N ALA A 28 0.78 5.47 -8.92
CA ALA A 28 0.78 6.92 -9.10
C ALA A 28 -0.41 7.59 -8.39
N ALA A 29 -1.62 7.08 -8.58
CA ALA A 29 -2.82 7.61 -7.93
C ALA A 29 -2.74 7.56 -6.39
N ILE A 30 -2.19 6.47 -5.83
CA ILE A 30 -1.98 6.35 -4.38
C ILE A 30 -1.03 7.45 -3.87
N ARG A 31 0.06 7.72 -4.60
CA ARG A 31 1.00 8.79 -4.24
C ARG A 31 0.34 10.16 -4.28
N ASP A 32 -0.41 10.45 -5.33
CA ASP A 32 -1.11 11.73 -5.47
C ASP A 32 -2.12 11.93 -4.34
N VAL A 33 -2.90 10.89 -4.02
CA VAL A 33 -3.82 10.92 -2.87
C VAL A 33 -3.06 11.17 -1.57
N ALA A 34 -1.95 10.46 -1.33
CA ALA A 34 -1.16 10.65 -0.12
C ALA A 34 -0.65 12.09 0.06
N VAL A 35 -0.22 12.73 -1.04
CA VAL A 35 0.19 14.14 -1.04
C VAL A 35 -1.01 15.06 -0.77
N CYS A 36 -2.15 14.82 -1.41
CA CYS A 36 -3.31 15.70 -1.31
C CYS A 36 -4.01 15.65 0.06
N ILE A 37 -4.09 14.50 0.72
CA ILE A 37 -4.89 14.33 1.95
C ILE A 37 -4.22 14.90 3.20
N ALA A 38 -2.92 15.21 3.15
CA ALA A 38 -2.11 15.70 4.28
C ALA A 38 -2.33 14.90 5.59
N LYS A 39 -2.56 13.58 5.45
CA LYS A 39 -2.86 12.65 6.54
C LYS A 39 -1.97 11.42 6.40
N PRO A 40 -1.58 10.77 7.52
CA PRO A 40 -0.93 9.47 7.47
C PRO A 40 -1.80 8.45 6.73
N LEU A 41 -1.23 7.86 5.67
CA LEU A 41 -1.85 6.82 4.85
C LEU A 41 -1.07 5.53 5.00
N THR A 42 -1.78 4.47 5.40
CA THR A 42 -1.25 3.11 5.42
C THR A 42 -1.88 2.32 4.28
N VAL A 43 -1.06 1.58 3.54
CA VAL A 43 -1.50 0.82 2.37
C VAL A 43 -1.25 -0.67 2.61
N VAL A 44 -2.27 -1.48 2.41
CA VAL A 44 -2.18 -2.94 2.37
C VAL A 44 -2.44 -3.38 0.94
N LEU A 45 -1.49 -4.09 0.35
CA LEU A 45 -1.60 -4.64 -1.00
C LEU A 45 -1.37 -6.14 -0.92
N ARG A 46 -2.43 -6.90 -1.17
CA ARG A 46 -2.45 -8.36 -1.07
C ARG A 46 -2.51 -9.00 -2.44
N ASN A 47 -1.72 -10.05 -2.64
CA ASN A 47 -1.92 -10.96 -3.76
C ASN A 47 -3.09 -11.91 -3.41
N GLY A 48 -4.19 -11.85 -4.15
CA GLY A 48 -5.35 -12.72 -3.98
C GLY A 48 -5.16 -14.07 -4.67
N ASP A 49 -4.04 -14.73 -4.40
CA ASP A 49 -3.70 -16.07 -4.91
C ASP A 49 -3.33 -16.12 -6.41
N CYS A 50 -2.84 -15.01 -6.98
CA CYS A 50 -2.26 -15.00 -8.32
C CYS A 50 -0.84 -15.64 -8.32
N GLY A 51 -0.34 -16.04 -9.50
CA GLY A 51 0.92 -16.78 -9.63
C GLY A 51 2.17 -16.04 -9.09
N GLU A 52 3.29 -16.77 -8.98
CA GLU A 52 4.56 -16.27 -8.40
C GLU A 52 5.10 -15.00 -9.08
N THR A 53 4.95 -14.90 -10.40
CA THR A 53 5.33 -13.73 -11.18
C THR A 53 4.51 -12.50 -10.79
N THR A 54 3.19 -12.65 -10.70
CA THR A 54 2.28 -11.60 -10.22
C THR A 54 2.67 -11.18 -8.80
N GLY A 55 2.93 -12.14 -7.91
CA GLY A 55 3.43 -11.86 -6.56
C GLY A 55 4.74 -11.07 -6.53
N THR A 56 5.66 -11.32 -7.47
CA THR A 56 6.93 -10.58 -7.58
C THR A 56 6.72 -9.15 -8.05
N LEU A 57 5.88 -8.92 -9.05
CA LEU A 57 5.53 -7.56 -9.50
C LEU A 57 4.87 -6.75 -8.39
N TYR A 58 3.96 -7.36 -7.64
CA TYR A 58 3.36 -6.74 -6.48
C TYR A 58 4.40 -6.35 -5.41
N ARG A 59 5.37 -7.23 -5.12
CA ARG A 59 6.48 -6.90 -4.20
C ARG A 59 7.33 -5.73 -4.70
N SER A 60 7.60 -5.65 -6.00
CA SER A 60 8.31 -4.51 -6.59
C SER A 60 7.53 -3.21 -6.47
N ALA A 61 6.22 -3.25 -6.72
CA ALA A 61 5.33 -2.09 -6.56
C ALA A 61 5.24 -1.63 -5.09
N LEU A 62 5.15 -2.58 -4.15
CA LEU A 62 5.22 -2.32 -2.70
C LEU A 62 6.51 -1.57 -2.33
N ALA A 63 7.66 -2.07 -2.79
CA ALA A 63 8.96 -1.45 -2.52
C ALA A 63 9.07 -0.05 -3.14
N SER A 64 8.52 0.17 -4.33
CA SER A 64 8.48 1.49 -4.97
C SER A 64 7.63 2.49 -4.18
N LEU A 65 6.41 2.10 -3.77
CA LEU A 65 5.53 2.96 -2.96
C LEU A 65 6.15 3.33 -1.61
N SER A 66 6.79 2.36 -0.93
CA SER A 66 7.43 2.62 0.35
C SER A 66 8.64 3.55 0.21
N SER A 67 9.51 3.29 -0.78
CA SER A 67 10.76 4.05 -0.96
C SER A 67 10.55 5.45 -1.53
N GLN A 68 9.68 5.61 -2.54
CA GLN A 68 9.53 6.87 -3.25
C GLN A 68 8.54 7.82 -2.59
N ALA A 69 7.52 7.29 -1.91
CA ALA A 69 6.47 8.09 -1.31
C ALA A 69 6.48 8.09 0.23
N GLY A 70 7.44 7.38 0.84
CA GLY A 70 7.53 7.30 2.30
C GLY A 70 6.29 6.69 2.95
N LEU A 71 5.55 5.86 2.20
CA LEU A 71 4.32 5.26 2.65
C LEU A 71 4.60 4.03 3.53
N ASP A 72 3.76 3.85 4.54
CA ASP A 72 3.71 2.62 5.32
C ASP A 72 2.91 1.57 4.52
N VAL A 73 3.63 0.71 3.82
CA VAL A 73 3.04 -0.29 2.91
C VAL A 73 3.25 -1.70 3.46
N PHE A 74 2.21 -2.51 3.45
CA PHE A 74 2.20 -3.87 4.00
C PHE A 74 1.64 -4.87 2.98
N SER A 75 2.18 -6.09 2.99
CA SER A 75 1.64 -7.21 2.21
C SER A 75 0.39 -7.82 2.85
N ASP A 76 0.18 -7.60 4.15
CA ASP A 76 -0.83 -8.29 4.94
C ASP A 76 -1.53 -7.35 5.92
N LEU A 77 -2.75 -7.72 6.30
CA LEU A 77 -3.58 -6.91 7.19
C LEU A 77 -3.07 -6.90 8.63
N GLU A 78 -2.57 -8.02 9.13
CA GLU A 78 -2.12 -8.14 10.53
C GLU A 78 -0.96 -7.19 10.86
N PRO A 79 0.15 -7.15 10.08
CA PRO A 79 1.23 -6.18 10.28
C PRO A 79 0.74 -4.73 10.19
N ALA A 80 -0.16 -4.45 9.26
CA ALA A 80 -0.75 -3.12 9.10
C ALA A 80 -1.54 -2.71 10.33
N VAL A 81 -2.45 -3.57 10.83
CA VAL A 81 -3.25 -3.28 12.03
C VAL A 81 -2.35 -3.08 13.26
N ALA A 82 -1.30 -3.89 13.43
CA ALA A 82 -0.32 -3.70 14.50
C ALA A 82 0.42 -2.36 14.39
N TRP A 83 0.73 -1.91 13.17
CA TRP A 83 1.28 -0.59 12.92
C TRP A 83 0.29 0.53 13.27
N LEU A 84 -0.97 0.43 12.84
CA LEU A 84 -2.01 1.41 13.15
C LEU A 84 -2.20 1.58 14.66
N GLY A 85 -2.17 0.48 15.41
CA GLY A 85 -2.21 0.47 16.87
C GLY A 85 -1.06 1.25 17.51
N ARG A 86 0.17 1.11 16.97
CA ARG A 86 1.35 1.85 17.43
C ARG A 86 1.27 3.35 17.10
N VAL A 87 0.87 3.71 15.89
CA VAL A 87 0.76 5.13 15.47
C VAL A 87 -0.29 5.88 16.30
N ARG A 88 -1.42 5.23 16.61
CA ARG A 88 -2.44 5.79 17.52
C ARG A 88 -1.90 6.04 18.93
N THR A 89 -1.10 5.13 19.48
CA THR A 89 -0.56 5.27 20.84
C THR A 89 0.56 6.31 20.94
N PHE A 90 1.43 6.41 19.93
CA PHE A 90 2.48 7.44 19.88
C PHE A 90 1.93 8.87 19.79
N SER A 91 0.85 9.07 19.02
CA SER A 91 0.19 10.38 18.91
C SER A 91 -0.68 10.73 20.12
N GLY A 92 -1.17 9.74 20.87
CA GLY A 92 -1.90 9.93 22.12
C GLY A 92 -1.03 10.28 23.34
N ARG A 93 0.30 10.15 23.24
CA ARG A 93 1.26 10.48 24.32
C ARG A 93 1.78 11.92 24.31
N ARG A 94 1.25 12.80 23.46
CA ARG A 94 1.46 14.24 23.60
C ARG A 94 0.56 14.77 24.72
N SER A 95 1.03 14.62 25.96
CA SER A 95 0.57 15.39 27.13
C SER A 95 1.71 16.24 27.65
#